data_AF-A0A9P1G5S3-F1
#
_entry.id   AF-A0A9P1G5S3-F1
#
_cell.length_a   1.000
_cell.length_b   1.000
_cell.length_c   1.000
_cell.angle_alpha   90.00
_cell.angle_beta   90.00
_cell.angle_gamma   90.00
#
_symmetry.space_group_name_H-M   'P 1'
#
loop_
_entity.id
_entity.type
_entity.pdbx_description
1 polymer ?
#
loop_
_entity_poly.entity_id
_entity_poly.type
_entity_poly.pdbx_seq_one_letter_code
_entity_poly.pdbx_strand_id
1 'polypeptide(L)'
;MARSIPVRSHALLKTSQIAAAQERDFLFADNLEPHATRRNLGLGREEGDPESTPRSTAKTAQEITKLMGPEWRTKYLVAATVALQITLACFAKSWSFWTFVAVAYIVGATANHSLFLAIHELAHNLGAKSASANKIIGMVANLPIVFPYCITFKPYHMAHHRNQGVEGIDTDVPTLFEGYLITKSSFGRVDHMIRKAIFMFFQIFAYALRPMFIKPDLVPLDFWVLCNFFVVYFLLSTFFAGSIHPTAGHFIAEHYVMEGDAETYSYYGPLNRLAYNVGYHNEHHDFPNIAWSNLPKVKEIAPEYYDNLPQCKSWPGAILRYIFDDSISPFSRVKRHKKYE
;
A
#
# COMPACT_ATOMS: atom_id res chain seq x y z
N MET A 1 4.48 -44.37 51.15
CA MET A 1 4.77 -43.92 49.78
C MET A 1 3.82 -42.78 49.44
N ALA A 2 4.34 -41.56 49.32
CA ALA A 2 3.78 -40.44 48.55
C ALA A 2 4.76 -39.27 48.71
N ARG A 3 5.64 -39.07 47.72
CA ARG A 3 6.51 -37.90 47.65
C ARG A 3 5.69 -36.75 47.08
N SER A 4 5.62 -35.62 47.77
CA SER A 4 5.09 -34.37 47.25
C SER A 4 6.04 -33.84 46.16
N ILE A 5 5.51 -33.70 44.94
CA ILE A 5 6.17 -33.02 43.83
C ILE A 5 5.77 -31.55 43.91
N PRO A 6 6.70 -30.58 44.01
CA PRO A 6 6.33 -29.18 43.92
C PRO A 6 5.97 -28.85 42.48
N VAL A 7 4.73 -28.40 42.28
CA VAL A 7 4.23 -27.83 41.03
C VAL A 7 5.03 -26.55 40.77
N ARG A 8 5.95 -26.60 39.79
CA ARG A 8 6.55 -25.39 39.21
C ARG A 8 5.44 -24.62 38.52
N SER A 9 5.13 -23.43 39.04
CA SER A 9 4.35 -22.43 38.32
C SER A 9 5.08 -22.10 37.02
N HIS A 10 4.49 -22.48 35.89
CA HIS A 10 4.88 -21.94 34.60
C HIS A 10 4.64 -20.43 34.66
N ALA A 11 5.72 -19.67 34.81
CA ALA A 11 5.75 -18.26 34.50
C ALA A 11 5.32 -18.14 33.02
N LEU A 12 4.09 -17.66 32.83
CA LEU A 12 3.60 -17.21 31.53
C LEU A 12 4.60 -16.19 31.00
N LEU A 13 5.22 -16.55 29.88
CA LEU A 13 6.12 -15.71 29.09
C LEU A 13 5.45 -14.35 28.85
N LYS A 14 5.91 -13.35 29.59
CA LYS A 14 5.74 -11.94 29.22
C LYS A 14 6.65 -11.67 28.04
N THR A 15 6.11 -11.72 26.85
CA THR A 15 6.70 -11.08 25.66
C THR A 15 5.59 -10.45 24.83
N SER A 16 4.93 -9.43 25.40
CA SER A 16 4.28 -8.40 24.59
C SER A 16 5.35 -7.37 24.22
N GLN A 17 5.93 -7.49 23.02
CA GLN A 17 6.92 -6.53 22.50
C GLN A 17 6.30 -5.22 21.96
N ILE A 18 5.02 -4.98 22.21
CA ILE A 18 4.44 -3.64 22.13
C ILE A 18 4.31 -3.15 23.56
N ALA A 19 5.30 -2.36 24.01
CA ALA A 19 5.15 -1.63 25.26
C ALA A 19 3.88 -0.78 25.13
N ALA A 20 3.00 -0.89 26.12
CA ALA A 20 1.79 -0.09 26.24
C ALA A 20 2.16 1.40 26.37
N ALA A 21 2.41 2.06 25.25
CA ALA A 21 2.62 3.49 25.17
C ALA A 21 1.24 4.16 25.01
N GLN A 22 0.47 4.18 26.10
CA GLN A 22 -0.80 4.90 26.19
C GLN A 22 -0.63 6.43 26.19
N GLU A 23 0.59 6.94 25.96
CA GLU A 23 0.92 8.38 25.92
C GLU A 23 1.24 8.92 24.52
N ARG A 24 1.25 8.10 23.46
CA ARG A 24 1.54 8.59 22.10
C ARG A 24 0.41 8.23 21.14
N ASP A 25 0.12 9.17 20.25
CA ASP A 25 -0.94 9.02 19.25
C ASP A 25 -0.67 7.86 18.29
N PHE A 26 0.57 7.36 18.11
CA PHE A 26 0.89 6.22 17.24
C PHE A 26 1.53 5.06 18.03
N LEU A 27 1.43 3.84 17.50
CA LEU A 27 2.19 2.68 17.98
C LEU A 27 3.67 2.88 17.62
N PHE A 28 4.57 2.80 18.60
CA PHE A 28 6.02 2.86 18.37
C PHE A 28 6.64 1.49 18.55
N ALA A 29 7.45 1.07 17.58
CA ALA A 29 8.25 -0.15 17.65
C ALA A 29 9.74 0.16 17.88
N ASP A 30 10.37 -0.67 18.70
CA ASP A 30 11.79 -0.60 19.07
C ASP A 30 12.66 -1.65 18.36
N ASN A 31 12.22 -2.10 17.18
CA ASN A 31 12.90 -3.09 16.35
C ASN A 31 13.01 -2.63 14.88
N LEU A 32 13.84 -3.32 14.09
CA LEU A 32 13.87 -3.14 12.63
C LEU A 32 12.51 -3.51 12.03
N GLU A 33 12.21 -2.96 10.86
CA GLU A 33 10.98 -3.30 10.16
C GLU A 33 10.98 -4.78 9.72
N PRO A 34 9.83 -5.49 9.77
CA PRO A 34 9.79 -6.95 9.65
C PRO A 34 10.36 -7.50 8.32
N HIS A 35 10.29 -6.72 7.25
CA HIS A 35 10.81 -7.08 5.93
C HIS A 35 12.33 -6.96 5.87
N ALA A 36 12.97 -6.09 6.66
CA ALA A 36 14.43 -6.02 6.73
C ALA A 36 15.01 -7.33 7.26
N THR A 37 14.40 -7.85 8.33
CA THR A 37 14.74 -9.16 8.90
C THR A 37 14.50 -10.29 7.89
N ARG A 38 13.33 -10.31 7.22
CA ARG A 38 13.03 -11.35 6.21
C ARG A 38 13.91 -11.26 4.96
N ARG A 39 14.28 -10.07 4.50
CA ARG A 39 15.24 -9.87 3.39
C ARG A 39 16.61 -10.44 3.71
N ASN A 40 17.08 -10.23 4.94
CA ASN A 40 18.34 -10.79 5.41
C ASN A 40 18.26 -12.32 5.49
N LEU A 41 17.15 -12.86 6.01
CA LEU A 41 16.93 -14.31 6.12
C LEU A 41 16.74 -15.00 4.75
N GLY A 42 16.03 -14.39 3.80
CA GLY A 42 15.74 -14.92 2.46
C GLY A 42 16.91 -14.85 1.47
N LEU A 43 17.92 -14.01 1.76
CA LEU A 43 19.17 -13.93 0.99
C LEU A 43 20.37 -14.56 1.70
N GLY A 44 20.13 -15.31 2.78
CA GLY A 44 21.18 -16.05 3.49
C GLY A 44 22.17 -15.20 4.29
N ARG A 45 21.78 -14.00 4.75
CA ARG A 45 22.58 -13.17 5.66
C ARG A 45 22.15 -13.41 7.11
N GLU A 46 23.11 -13.72 7.97
CA GLU A 46 22.95 -14.30 9.32
C GLU A 46 22.35 -13.39 10.41
N GLU A 47 21.74 -12.24 10.07
CA GLU A 47 21.24 -11.30 11.07
C GLU A 47 19.74 -11.50 11.35
N GLY A 48 19.46 -12.42 12.27
CA GLY A 48 18.14 -12.62 12.89
C GLY A 48 18.23 -13.55 14.11
N ASP A 49 17.40 -13.30 15.13
CA ASP A 49 17.29 -14.13 16.33
C ASP A 49 16.98 -15.60 15.95
N PRO A 50 17.87 -16.57 16.24
CA PRO A 50 17.79 -17.93 15.72
C PRO A 50 16.61 -18.77 16.24
N GLU A 51 15.87 -18.32 17.27
CA GLU A 51 14.80 -19.11 17.88
C GLU A 51 13.40 -18.90 17.27
N SER A 52 13.16 -17.87 16.45
CA SER A 52 11.78 -17.48 16.07
C SER A 52 11.41 -17.65 14.59
N THR A 53 12.36 -17.91 13.68
CA THR A 53 12.07 -17.93 12.24
C THR A 53 12.84 -19.03 11.50
N PRO A 54 12.23 -19.81 10.58
CA PRO A 54 12.95 -20.81 9.78
C PRO A 54 14.11 -20.17 9.00
N ARG A 55 15.30 -20.80 8.98
CA ARG A 55 16.40 -20.38 8.09
C ARG A 55 16.07 -20.75 6.65
N SER A 56 16.27 -19.82 5.70
CA SER A 56 16.01 -20.11 4.30
C SER A 56 17.08 -21.05 3.76
N THR A 57 16.69 -22.03 2.95
CA THR A 57 17.67 -22.91 2.31
C THR A 57 18.36 -22.17 1.17
N ALA A 58 19.64 -22.48 0.89
CA ALA A 58 20.36 -21.90 -0.24
C ALA A 58 19.63 -22.13 -1.58
N LYS A 59 18.86 -23.23 -1.66
CA LYS A 59 18.00 -23.55 -2.80
C LYS A 59 16.80 -22.58 -2.92
N THR A 60 16.11 -22.31 -1.82
CA THR A 60 15.01 -21.33 -1.75
C THR A 60 15.47 -19.95 -2.23
N ALA A 61 16.61 -19.48 -1.72
CA ALA A 61 17.20 -18.18 -2.13
C ALA A 61 17.53 -18.14 -3.63
N GLN A 62 18.06 -19.23 -4.19
CA GLN A 62 18.37 -19.33 -5.61
C GLN A 62 17.10 -19.31 -6.49
N GLU A 63 16.04 -20.00 -6.06
CA GLU A 63 14.76 -20.05 -6.78
C GLU A 63 14.06 -18.68 -6.77
N ILE A 64 14.07 -17.97 -5.64
CA ILE A 64 13.53 -16.61 -5.52
C ILE A 64 14.31 -15.63 -6.40
N THR A 65 15.65 -15.73 -6.43
CA THR A 65 16.50 -14.85 -7.25
C THR A 65 16.16 -14.97 -8.75
N LYS A 66 15.80 -16.17 -9.23
CA LYS A 66 15.41 -16.40 -10.63
C LYS A 66 14.12 -15.68 -11.03
N LEU A 67 13.29 -15.29 -10.07
CA LEU A 67 12.04 -14.57 -10.32
C LEU A 67 12.25 -13.06 -10.48
N MET A 68 13.42 -12.53 -10.12
CA MET A 68 13.72 -11.10 -10.18
C MET A 68 13.83 -10.63 -11.63
N GLY A 69 13.20 -9.49 -11.92
CA GLY A 69 13.26 -8.86 -13.22
C GLY A 69 11.92 -8.34 -13.72
N PRO A 70 11.93 -7.63 -14.85
CA PRO A 70 10.77 -6.91 -15.35
C PRO A 70 9.73 -7.82 -16.01
N GLU A 71 8.45 -7.45 -15.87
CA GLU A 71 7.32 -8.07 -16.57
C GLU A 71 7.01 -7.32 -17.87
N TRP A 72 7.27 -7.99 -18.99
CA TRP A 72 7.13 -7.41 -20.33
C TRP A 72 5.67 -7.14 -20.72
N ARG A 73 4.70 -7.82 -20.09
CA ARG A 73 3.26 -7.65 -20.36
C ARG A 73 2.71 -6.31 -19.87
N THR A 74 3.35 -5.69 -18.88
CA THR A 74 2.91 -4.45 -18.23
C THR A 74 2.63 -3.35 -19.25
N LYS A 75 3.49 -3.17 -20.26
CA LYS A 75 3.30 -2.15 -21.30
C LYS A 75 2.03 -2.35 -22.16
N TYR A 76 1.63 -3.60 -22.40
CA TYR A 76 0.44 -3.91 -23.19
C TYR A 76 -0.84 -3.68 -22.38
N LEU A 77 -0.81 -4.03 -21.10
CA LEU A 77 -1.92 -3.77 -20.19
C LEU A 77 -2.13 -2.26 -19.99
N VAL A 78 -1.05 -1.50 -19.80
CA VAL A 78 -1.11 -0.02 -19.78
C VAL A 78 -1.73 0.52 -21.06
N ALA A 79 -1.24 0.09 -22.23
CA ALA A 79 -1.76 0.57 -23.51
C ALA A 79 -3.26 0.25 -23.68
N ALA A 80 -3.69 -0.97 -23.30
CA ALA A 80 -5.08 -1.37 -23.36
C ALA A 80 -5.99 -0.55 -22.42
N THR A 81 -5.56 -0.32 -21.17
CA THR A 81 -6.32 0.46 -20.19
C THR A 81 -6.40 1.94 -20.58
N VAL A 82 -5.32 2.51 -21.11
CA VAL A 82 -5.34 3.89 -21.65
C VAL A 82 -6.26 3.98 -22.86
N ALA A 83 -6.19 3.03 -23.80
CA ALA A 83 -7.08 2.99 -24.96
C ALA A 83 -8.56 2.86 -24.56
N LEU A 84 -8.87 2.03 -23.54
CA LEU A 84 -10.21 1.94 -22.97
C LEU A 84 -10.69 3.30 -22.44
N GLN A 85 -9.88 3.98 -21.63
CA GLN A 85 -10.24 5.28 -21.08
C GLN A 85 -10.48 6.34 -22.17
N ILE A 86 -9.60 6.41 -23.17
CA ILE A 86 -9.77 7.33 -24.31
C ILE A 86 -11.05 7.01 -25.07
N THR A 87 -11.31 5.72 -25.32
CA THR A 87 -12.51 5.27 -26.03
C THR A 87 -13.78 5.69 -25.27
N LEU A 88 -13.84 5.40 -23.96
CA LEU A 88 -14.97 5.79 -23.11
C LEU A 88 -15.16 7.31 -23.09
N ALA A 89 -14.08 8.09 -23.02
CA ALA A 89 -14.12 9.54 -23.07
C ALA A 89 -14.71 10.07 -24.39
N CYS A 90 -14.42 9.43 -25.54
CA CYS A 90 -15.00 9.80 -26.83
C CYS A 90 -16.52 9.59 -26.88
N PHE A 91 -17.04 8.57 -26.21
CA PHE A 91 -18.48 8.30 -26.14
C PHE A 91 -19.21 9.06 -25.03
N ALA A 92 -18.49 9.59 -24.05
CA ALA A 92 -19.06 10.16 -22.83
C ALA A 92 -20.09 11.28 -23.08
N LYS A 93 -19.92 12.08 -24.12
CA LYS A 93 -20.86 13.15 -24.50
C LYS A 93 -22.25 12.63 -24.90
N SER A 94 -22.34 11.39 -25.37
CA SER A 94 -23.60 10.77 -25.81
C SER A 94 -24.42 10.16 -24.68
N TRP A 95 -23.88 10.12 -23.46
CA TRP A 95 -24.51 9.46 -22.33
C TRP A 95 -25.49 10.37 -21.58
N SER A 96 -26.56 9.77 -21.04
CA SER A 96 -27.36 10.42 -20.01
C SER A 96 -26.52 10.63 -18.74
N PHE A 97 -26.91 11.58 -17.89
CA PHE A 97 -26.22 11.86 -16.63
C PHE A 97 -25.97 10.59 -15.79
N TRP A 98 -26.98 9.75 -15.61
CA TRP A 98 -26.86 8.52 -14.81
C TRP A 98 -25.95 7.47 -15.44
N THR A 99 -25.98 7.34 -16.77
CA THR A 99 -25.08 6.44 -17.49
C THR A 99 -23.64 6.92 -17.37
N PHE A 100 -23.42 8.23 -17.54
CA PHE A 100 -22.11 8.84 -17.37
C PHE A 100 -21.55 8.61 -15.96
N VAL A 101 -22.36 8.87 -14.92
CA VAL A 101 -21.94 8.64 -13.53
C VAL A 101 -21.63 7.16 -13.28
N ALA A 102 -22.49 6.24 -13.75
CA ALA A 102 -22.29 4.81 -13.56
C ALA A 102 -21.02 4.30 -14.25
N VAL A 103 -20.79 4.70 -15.51
CA VAL A 103 -19.60 4.27 -16.27
C VAL A 103 -18.33 4.90 -15.71
N ALA A 104 -18.37 6.18 -15.33
CA ALA A 104 -17.24 6.85 -14.69
C ALA A 104 -16.87 6.17 -13.36
N TYR A 105 -17.86 5.81 -12.54
CA TYR A 105 -17.62 5.14 -11.25
C TYR A 105 -17.14 3.70 -11.42
N ILE A 106 -17.85 2.88 -12.22
CA ILE A 106 -17.57 1.45 -12.30
C ILE A 106 -16.34 1.17 -13.17
N VAL A 107 -16.29 1.75 -14.37
CA VAL A 107 -15.25 1.44 -15.36
C VAL A 107 -14.12 2.45 -15.28
N GLY A 108 -14.44 3.75 -15.27
CA GLY A 108 -13.46 4.83 -15.23
C GLY A 108 -12.57 4.76 -13.98
N ALA A 109 -13.16 4.62 -12.80
CA ALA A 109 -12.40 4.53 -11.56
C ALA A 109 -11.54 3.25 -11.51
N THR A 110 -12.10 2.10 -11.86
CA THR A 110 -11.36 0.83 -11.88
C THR A 110 -10.16 0.89 -12.82
N ALA A 111 -10.33 1.45 -14.02
CA ALA A 111 -9.25 1.61 -14.99
C ALA A 111 -8.17 2.59 -14.50
N ASN A 112 -8.54 3.72 -13.89
CA ASN A 112 -7.55 4.64 -13.32
C ASN A 112 -6.80 4.04 -12.13
N HIS A 113 -7.48 3.26 -11.27
CA HIS A 113 -6.83 2.52 -10.20
C HIS A 113 -5.77 1.54 -10.74
N SER A 114 -6.13 0.79 -11.80
CA SER A 114 -5.17 -0.08 -12.49
C SER A 114 -3.97 0.70 -13.03
N LEU A 115 -4.14 1.95 -13.48
CA LEU A 115 -3.04 2.77 -13.98
C LEU A 115 -2.15 3.32 -12.85
N PHE A 116 -2.71 3.61 -11.67
CA PHE A 116 -1.91 3.95 -10.48
C PHE A 116 -0.95 2.82 -10.12
N LEU A 117 -1.46 1.58 -10.06
CA LEU A 117 -0.63 0.41 -9.76
C LEU A 117 0.39 0.10 -10.87
N ALA A 118 0.04 0.36 -12.13
CA ALA A 118 1.02 0.26 -13.20
C ALA A 118 2.15 1.29 -13.03
N ILE A 119 1.83 2.53 -12.66
CA ILE A 119 2.84 3.57 -12.37
C ILE A 119 3.70 3.18 -11.17
N HIS A 120 3.10 2.57 -10.14
CA HIS A 120 3.82 2.01 -9.00
C HIS A 120 4.89 1.01 -9.45
N GLU A 121 4.51 -0.03 -10.20
CA GLU A 121 5.45 -1.03 -10.75
C GLU A 121 6.54 -0.38 -11.63
N LEU A 122 6.16 0.62 -12.43
CA LEU A 122 7.09 1.34 -13.30
C LEU A 122 8.06 2.24 -12.52
N ALA A 123 7.67 2.71 -11.32
CA ALA A 123 8.55 3.45 -10.43
C ALA A 123 9.72 2.56 -9.94
N HIS A 124 9.48 1.26 -9.75
CA HIS A 124 10.51 0.25 -9.46
C HIS A 124 11.32 -0.19 -10.70
N ASN A 125 10.99 0.33 -11.89
CA ASN A 125 11.53 -0.10 -13.18
C ASN A 125 11.17 -1.54 -13.59
N LEU A 126 10.02 -2.06 -13.15
CA LEU A 126 9.63 -3.45 -13.39
C LEU A 126 8.80 -3.68 -14.66
N GLY A 127 8.42 -2.65 -15.40
CA GLY A 127 7.67 -2.81 -16.67
C GLY A 127 8.54 -2.96 -17.91
N ALA A 128 9.84 -2.66 -17.83
CA ALA A 128 10.80 -2.79 -18.92
C ALA A 128 12.23 -2.92 -18.39
N LYS A 129 13.16 -3.43 -19.22
CA LYS A 129 14.58 -3.53 -18.86
C LYS A 129 15.29 -2.17 -18.75
N SER A 130 14.77 -1.14 -19.41
CA SER A 130 15.36 0.20 -19.44
C SER A 130 14.60 1.16 -18.53
N ALA A 131 15.31 1.89 -17.66
CA ALA A 131 14.72 2.91 -16.80
C ALA A 131 14.00 4.00 -17.61
N SER A 132 14.56 4.42 -18.74
CA SER A 132 13.94 5.39 -19.64
C SER A 132 12.65 4.85 -20.27
N ALA A 133 12.62 3.56 -20.62
CA ALA A 133 11.40 2.93 -21.13
C ALA A 133 10.31 2.86 -20.06
N ASN A 134 10.65 2.50 -18.81
CA ASN A 134 9.69 2.53 -17.70
C ASN A 134 9.13 3.93 -17.46
N LYS A 135 9.99 4.95 -17.51
CA LYS A 135 9.57 6.36 -17.39
C LYS A 135 8.55 6.74 -18.47
N ILE A 136 8.82 6.40 -19.73
CA ILE A 136 7.91 6.69 -20.85
C ILE A 136 6.57 5.95 -20.70
N ILE A 137 6.61 4.64 -20.36
CA ILE A 137 5.37 3.86 -20.13
C ILE A 137 4.59 4.46 -18.96
N GLY A 138 5.28 4.91 -17.91
CA GLY A 138 4.66 5.56 -16.75
C GLY A 138 3.97 6.87 -17.13
N MET A 139 4.60 7.69 -17.97
CA MET A 139 3.98 8.90 -18.53
C MET A 139 2.73 8.58 -19.35
N VAL A 140 2.76 7.51 -20.17
CA VAL A 140 1.58 7.05 -20.94
C VAL A 140 0.47 6.58 -20.01
N ALA A 141 0.79 5.78 -18.99
CA ALA A 141 -0.17 5.34 -17.97
C ALA A 141 -0.79 6.51 -17.21
N ASN A 142 -0.05 7.60 -17.07
CA ASN A 142 -0.49 8.81 -16.37
C ASN A 142 -1.46 9.68 -17.20
N LEU A 143 -1.60 9.45 -18.52
CA LEU A 143 -2.45 10.28 -19.38
C LEU A 143 -3.92 10.34 -18.90
N PRO A 144 -4.60 9.21 -18.58
CA PRO A 144 -5.97 9.24 -18.05
C PRO A 144 -6.07 9.65 -16.57
N ILE A 145 -4.95 9.78 -15.87
CA ILE A 145 -4.92 10.23 -14.47
C ILE A 145 -4.89 11.76 -14.39
N VAL A 146 -4.28 12.41 -15.39
CA VAL A 146 -4.24 13.86 -15.63
C VAL A 146 -3.42 14.67 -14.61
N PHE A 147 -3.28 14.19 -13.38
CA PHE A 147 -2.30 14.74 -12.43
C PHE A 147 -0.89 14.29 -12.79
N PRO A 148 0.13 15.16 -12.73
CA PRO A 148 1.53 14.80 -12.99
C PRO A 148 2.12 13.97 -11.83
N TYR A 149 1.53 12.81 -11.60
CA TYR A 149 1.80 11.90 -10.50
C TYR A 149 3.00 11.00 -10.80
N CYS A 150 3.12 10.45 -12.00
CA CYS A 150 4.12 9.39 -12.26
C CYS A 150 5.59 9.77 -11.98
N ILE A 151 5.98 11.02 -12.24
CA ILE A 151 7.38 11.45 -12.07
C ILE A 151 7.67 11.81 -10.62
N THR A 152 6.74 12.50 -9.97
CA THR A 152 6.87 12.91 -8.57
C THR A 152 6.66 11.73 -7.63
N PHE A 153 5.87 10.73 -8.02
CA PHE A 153 5.64 9.49 -7.29
C PHE A 153 6.92 8.72 -6.98
N LYS A 154 7.75 8.46 -8.00
CA LYS A 154 8.94 7.63 -7.85
C LYS A 154 9.86 8.06 -6.70
N PRO A 155 10.32 9.32 -6.56
CA PRO A 155 11.23 9.70 -5.49
C PRO A 155 10.64 9.55 -4.09
N TYR A 156 9.38 9.95 -3.84
CA TYR A 156 8.79 9.78 -2.51
C TYR A 156 8.41 8.33 -2.21
N HIS A 157 7.97 7.57 -3.22
CA HIS A 157 7.69 6.14 -3.07
C HIS A 157 8.96 5.35 -2.71
N MET A 158 10.09 5.66 -3.38
CA MET A 158 11.38 5.08 -3.00
C MET A 158 11.83 5.51 -1.60
N ALA A 159 11.49 6.72 -1.17
CA ALA A 159 11.77 7.18 0.19
C ALA A 159 10.90 6.45 1.22
N HIS A 160 9.62 6.22 0.92
CA HIS A 160 8.70 5.41 1.73
C HIS A 160 9.24 3.99 1.92
N HIS A 161 9.61 3.28 0.84
CA HIS A 161 10.17 1.93 0.96
C HIS A 161 11.47 1.85 1.79
N ARG A 162 12.27 2.91 1.80
CA ARG A 162 13.53 2.95 2.57
C ARG A 162 13.29 3.33 4.02
N ASN A 163 12.40 4.30 4.26
CA ASN A 163 12.23 5.00 5.53
C ASN A 163 10.76 4.99 5.97
N GLN A 164 10.11 3.84 5.88
CA GLN A 164 8.70 3.67 6.17
C GLN A 164 8.37 4.11 7.60
N GLY A 165 7.37 4.98 7.75
CA GLY A 165 6.91 5.50 9.03
C GLY A 165 7.81 6.58 9.67
N VAL A 166 8.89 7.01 9.01
CA VAL A 166 9.79 8.05 9.51
C VAL A 166 9.18 9.44 9.29
N GLU A 167 8.99 10.18 10.38
CA GLU A 167 8.35 11.50 10.38
C GLU A 167 9.12 12.51 9.51
N GLY A 168 8.39 13.28 8.69
CA GLY A 168 8.97 14.27 7.78
C GLY A 168 9.70 13.69 6.56
N ILE A 169 9.74 12.37 6.40
CA ILE A 169 10.32 11.67 5.24
C ILE A 169 9.24 10.87 4.53
N ASP A 170 8.51 10.02 5.27
CA ASP A 170 7.41 9.22 4.72
C ASP A 170 6.15 10.09 4.51
N THR A 171 5.88 10.42 3.26
CA THR A 171 4.71 11.23 2.88
C THR A 171 3.40 10.45 2.92
N ASP A 172 3.42 9.12 3.11
CA ASP A 172 2.20 8.32 3.18
C ASP A 172 1.48 8.47 4.52
N VAL A 173 2.20 8.92 5.55
CA VAL A 173 1.65 9.15 6.89
C VAL A 173 0.89 10.49 6.94
N PRO A 174 -0.38 10.52 7.41
CA PRO A 174 -1.09 11.76 7.65
C PRO A 174 -0.37 12.68 8.65
N THR A 175 -0.48 13.97 8.44
CA THR A 175 0.08 14.99 9.35
C THR A 175 -0.66 15.00 10.69
N LEU A 176 -0.01 15.56 11.72
CA LEU A 176 -0.63 15.77 13.03
C LEU A 176 -1.88 16.67 12.93
N PHE A 177 -1.87 17.64 12.02
CA PHE A 177 -3.01 18.51 11.77
C PHE A 177 -4.20 17.74 11.18
N GLU A 178 -3.97 16.87 10.18
CA GLU A 178 -5.00 15.98 9.65
C GLU A 178 -5.59 15.09 10.76
N GLY A 179 -4.74 14.44 11.56
CA GLY A 179 -5.17 13.59 12.68
C GLY A 179 -5.96 14.33 13.75
N TYR A 180 -5.55 15.56 14.10
CA TYR A 180 -6.27 16.40 15.03
C TYR A 180 -7.65 16.82 14.48
N LEU A 181 -7.70 17.25 13.23
CA LEU A 181 -8.94 17.74 12.60
C LEU A 181 -10.01 16.65 12.45
N ILE A 182 -9.58 15.40 12.21
CA ILE A 182 -10.50 14.29 11.97
C ILE A 182 -10.90 13.61 13.27
N THR A 183 -9.91 13.36 14.15
CA THR A 183 -10.11 12.50 15.32
C THR A 183 -10.23 13.31 16.61
N LYS A 184 -9.25 14.17 16.92
CA LYS A 184 -9.17 14.84 18.24
C LYS A 184 -10.15 15.99 18.41
N SER A 185 -10.48 16.70 17.33
CA SER A 185 -11.45 17.80 17.33
C SER A 185 -12.89 17.34 17.09
N SER A 186 -13.12 16.03 16.98
CA SER A 186 -14.46 15.48 16.87
C SER A 186 -15.21 15.58 18.19
N PHE A 187 -16.48 16.01 18.12
CA PHE A 187 -17.32 16.20 19.30
C PHE A 187 -18.20 14.99 19.63
N GLY A 188 -18.13 13.91 18.84
CA GLY A 188 -18.88 12.69 19.10
C GLY A 188 -18.76 11.66 17.99
N ARG A 189 -19.39 10.50 18.17
CA ARG A 189 -19.25 9.35 17.25
C ARG A 189 -19.75 9.63 15.84
N VAL A 190 -20.89 10.31 15.71
CA VAL A 190 -21.49 10.63 14.40
C VAL A 190 -20.64 11.66 13.66
N ASP A 191 -20.16 12.70 14.34
CA ASP A 191 -19.23 13.70 13.79
C ASP A 191 -17.91 13.04 13.36
N HIS A 192 -17.34 12.17 14.20
CA HIS A 192 -16.13 11.42 13.88
C HIS A 192 -16.33 10.54 12.64
N MET A 193 -17.44 9.81 12.55
CA MET A 193 -17.78 8.97 11.40
C MET A 193 -17.90 9.80 10.13
N ILE A 194 -18.58 10.95 10.18
CA ILE A 194 -18.72 11.85 9.03
C ILE A 194 -17.35 12.40 8.61
N ARG A 195 -16.51 12.83 9.56
CA ARG A 195 -15.15 13.31 9.28
C ARG A 195 -14.26 12.22 8.69
N LYS A 196 -14.33 10.99 9.21
CA LYS A 196 -13.65 9.81 8.63
C LYS A 196 -14.15 9.53 7.22
N ALA A 197 -15.46 9.58 6.99
CA ALA A 197 -16.04 9.39 5.67
C ALA A 197 -15.58 10.49 4.69
N ILE A 198 -15.57 11.75 5.11
CA ILE A 198 -15.05 12.88 4.33
C ILE A 198 -13.56 12.73 4.08
N PHE A 199 -12.76 12.37 5.09
CA PHE A 199 -11.32 12.15 4.93
C PHE A 199 -11.04 11.03 3.93
N MET A 200 -11.72 9.89 4.08
CA MET A 200 -11.65 8.78 3.12
C MET A 200 -12.13 9.18 1.74
N PHE A 201 -13.18 10.00 1.64
CA PHE A 201 -13.69 10.55 0.40
C PHE A 201 -12.55 11.37 -0.24
N PHE A 202 -11.98 12.37 0.44
CA PHE A 202 -10.93 13.24 -0.11
C PHE A 202 -9.50 12.72 0.00
N GLN A 203 -9.31 11.46 0.40
CA GLN A 203 -7.99 10.88 0.70
C GLN A 203 -7.05 10.97 -0.49
N ILE A 204 -7.56 10.80 -1.71
CA ILE A 204 -6.74 10.90 -2.92
C ILE A 204 -6.13 12.29 -3.09
N PHE A 205 -6.83 13.34 -2.67
CA PHE A 205 -6.32 14.71 -2.73
C PHE A 205 -5.27 14.93 -1.65
N ALA A 206 -5.48 14.37 -0.46
CA ALA A 206 -4.45 14.37 0.56
C ALA A 206 -3.20 13.64 0.04
N TYR A 207 -3.34 12.45 -0.57
CA TYR A 207 -2.20 11.69 -1.08
C TYR A 207 -1.49 12.40 -2.26
N ALA A 208 -2.24 13.03 -3.16
CA ALA A 208 -1.69 13.76 -4.31
C ALA A 208 -1.08 15.12 -3.93
N LEU A 209 -1.66 15.83 -2.95
CA LEU A 209 -1.26 17.19 -2.59
C LEU A 209 -0.32 17.25 -1.39
N ARG A 210 -0.37 16.30 -0.44
CA ARG A 210 0.51 16.30 0.75
C ARG A 210 1.99 16.39 0.41
N PRO A 211 2.52 15.74 -0.65
CA PRO A 211 3.91 15.93 -1.07
C PRO A 211 4.26 17.39 -1.39
N MET A 212 3.31 18.20 -1.89
CA MET A 212 3.53 19.62 -2.19
C MET A 212 3.77 20.46 -0.93
N PHE A 213 3.26 20.02 0.23
CA PHE A 213 3.42 20.73 1.51
C PHE A 213 4.56 20.16 2.36
N ILE A 214 4.77 18.83 2.34
CA ILE A 214 5.79 18.14 3.14
C ILE A 214 7.15 18.10 2.41
N LYS A 215 7.15 18.07 1.08
CA LYS A 215 8.34 18.00 0.20
C LYS A 215 8.16 18.84 -1.07
N PRO A 216 7.95 20.17 -0.97
CA PRO A 216 7.69 21.04 -2.13
C PRO A 216 8.77 20.95 -3.22
N ASP A 217 10.02 20.69 -2.84
CA ASP A 217 11.17 20.60 -3.75
C ASP A 217 11.06 19.46 -4.79
N LEU A 218 10.15 18.50 -4.58
CA LEU A 218 9.93 17.36 -5.47
C LEU A 218 8.83 17.59 -6.51
N VAL A 219 8.12 18.73 -6.47
CA VAL A 219 6.98 19.02 -7.37
C VAL A 219 7.24 20.32 -8.17
N PRO A 220 7.84 20.23 -9.37
CA PRO A 220 8.06 21.42 -10.20
C PRO A 220 6.73 21.97 -10.75
N LEU A 221 6.52 23.28 -10.62
CA LEU A 221 5.39 23.98 -11.25
C LEU A 221 5.66 24.14 -12.75
N ASP A 222 4.94 23.41 -13.60
CA ASP A 222 5.01 23.60 -15.06
C ASP A 222 3.63 23.87 -15.69
N PHE A 223 3.69 24.33 -16.95
CA PHE A 223 2.57 24.79 -17.77
C PHE A 223 1.45 23.74 -17.94
N TRP A 224 1.73 22.45 -17.71
CA TRP A 224 0.75 21.37 -17.83
C TRP A 224 -0.30 21.36 -16.72
N VAL A 225 0.02 21.92 -15.55
CA VAL A 225 -0.91 22.04 -14.43
C VAL A 225 -2.09 22.99 -14.74
N LEU A 226 -1.92 23.89 -15.72
CA LEU A 226 -2.86 24.99 -16.00
C LEU A 226 -3.98 24.63 -17.01
N CYS A 227 -3.75 23.71 -17.95
CA CYS A 227 -4.60 23.56 -19.15
C CYS A 227 -5.87 22.69 -18.97
N ASN A 228 -6.29 22.41 -17.76
CA ASN A 228 -6.81 21.09 -17.48
C ASN A 228 -8.29 21.18 -17.05
N PHE A 229 -9.20 21.25 -18.03
CA PHE A 229 -10.68 21.22 -17.85
C PHE A 229 -11.31 19.87 -18.30
N PHE A 230 -10.56 19.03 -19.03
CA PHE A 230 -10.80 17.56 -19.13
C PHE A 230 -10.58 16.84 -17.79
N VAL A 231 -9.95 17.53 -16.86
CA VAL A 231 -9.67 17.19 -15.46
C VAL A 231 -10.86 16.69 -14.70
N VAL A 232 -12.08 17.18 -14.93
CA VAL A 232 -13.20 16.84 -14.03
C VAL A 232 -13.58 15.35 -14.11
N TYR A 233 -13.61 14.77 -15.31
CA TYR A 233 -13.89 13.34 -15.50
C TYR A 233 -12.76 12.44 -14.96
N PHE A 234 -11.51 12.82 -15.24
CA PHE A 234 -10.34 12.07 -14.78
C PHE A 234 -10.08 12.26 -13.27
N LEU A 235 -10.41 13.42 -12.71
CA LEU A 235 -10.47 13.69 -11.27
C LEU A 235 -11.44 12.76 -10.59
N LEU A 236 -12.69 12.69 -11.07
CA LEU A 236 -13.72 11.83 -10.50
C LEU A 236 -13.33 10.34 -10.57
N SER A 237 -12.71 9.91 -11.67
CA SER A 237 -12.22 8.53 -11.81
C SER A 237 -11.08 8.22 -10.84
N THR A 238 -10.08 9.11 -10.75
CA THR A 238 -8.98 9.03 -9.79
C THR A 238 -9.47 9.05 -8.34
N PHE A 239 -10.48 9.89 -8.10
CA PHE A 239 -11.12 10.05 -6.82
C PHE A 239 -11.77 8.77 -6.32
N PHE A 240 -12.62 8.14 -7.13
CA PHE A 240 -13.24 6.89 -6.72
C PHE A 240 -12.21 5.75 -6.61
N ALA A 241 -11.17 5.74 -7.44
CA ALA A 241 -10.08 4.76 -7.38
C ALA A 241 -9.29 4.77 -6.06
N GLY A 242 -9.13 5.93 -5.41
CA GLY A 242 -8.35 6.09 -4.18
C GLY A 242 -9.18 6.09 -2.88
N SER A 243 -10.51 6.10 -2.99
CA SER A 243 -11.42 6.30 -1.85
C SER A 243 -12.18 5.01 -1.51
N ILE A 244 -13.51 5.05 -1.36
CA ILE A 244 -14.31 3.84 -1.06
C ILE A 244 -14.55 3.07 -2.37
N HIS A 245 -13.59 2.22 -2.72
CA HIS A 245 -13.70 1.28 -3.83
C HIS A 245 -13.20 -0.11 -3.40
N PRO A 246 -13.83 -1.21 -3.83
CA PRO A 246 -13.44 -2.57 -3.44
C PRO A 246 -11.94 -2.88 -3.55
N THR A 247 -11.26 -2.34 -4.57
CA THR A 247 -9.81 -2.54 -4.74
C THR A 247 -8.99 -1.64 -3.81
N ALA A 248 -9.42 -0.38 -3.58
CA ALA A 248 -8.73 0.59 -2.73
C ALA A 248 -8.62 0.14 -1.26
N GLY A 249 -9.37 -0.89 -0.85
CA GLY A 249 -9.22 -1.51 0.46
C GLY A 249 -7.83 -2.06 0.72
N HIS A 250 -7.01 -2.29 -0.32
CA HIS A 250 -5.61 -2.67 -0.18
C HIS A 250 -4.80 -1.62 0.61
N PHE A 251 -5.00 -0.32 0.36
CA PHE A 251 -4.31 0.77 1.09
C PHE A 251 -4.49 0.73 2.61
N ILE A 252 -5.62 0.17 3.07
CA ILE A 252 -5.91 -0.02 4.47
C ILE A 252 -5.42 -1.41 4.92
N ALA A 253 -5.79 -2.44 4.18
CA ALA A 253 -5.49 -3.83 4.52
C ALA A 253 -3.99 -4.10 4.70
N GLU A 254 -3.15 -3.43 3.92
CA GLU A 254 -1.73 -3.74 3.78
C GLU A 254 -0.91 -3.37 5.01
N HIS A 255 -1.17 -2.22 5.64
CA HIS A 255 -0.29 -1.67 6.68
C HIS A 255 -0.99 -1.14 7.94
N TYR A 256 -2.33 -1.22 8.01
CA TYR A 256 -3.00 -0.94 9.26
C TYR A 256 -2.94 -2.17 10.16
N VAL A 257 -2.57 -1.97 11.42
CA VAL A 257 -2.57 -3.01 12.44
C VAL A 257 -4.03 -3.34 12.76
N MET A 258 -4.56 -4.35 12.07
CA MET A 258 -5.95 -4.78 12.13
C MET A 258 -6.16 -5.94 13.11
N GLU A 259 -5.14 -6.79 13.27
CA GLU A 259 -5.17 -7.97 14.13
C GLU A 259 -3.83 -8.16 14.85
N GLY A 260 -3.87 -8.18 16.18
CA GLY A 260 -2.68 -8.41 17.00
C GLY A 260 -1.61 -7.33 16.80
N ASP A 261 -0.40 -7.77 16.50
CA ASP A 261 0.81 -6.96 16.31
C ASP A 261 1.32 -6.96 14.86
N ALA A 262 0.60 -7.58 13.92
CA ALA A 262 1.03 -7.63 12.54
C ALA A 262 0.95 -6.25 11.87
N GLU A 263 2.09 -5.83 11.31
CA GLU A 263 2.26 -4.53 10.65
C GLU A 263 2.02 -4.58 9.14
N THR A 264 2.09 -5.78 8.56
CA THR A 264 1.93 -5.99 7.12
C THR A 264 1.08 -7.23 6.84
N TYR A 265 0.07 -7.10 5.97
CA TYR A 265 -0.84 -8.19 5.62
C TYR A 265 -0.84 -8.46 4.12
N SER A 266 -0.87 -9.74 3.75
CA SER A 266 -1.15 -10.14 2.38
C SER A 266 -2.64 -10.48 2.22
N TYR A 267 -3.19 -10.19 1.04
CA TYR A 267 -4.50 -10.60 0.55
C TYR A 267 -4.32 -11.49 -0.67
N TYR A 268 -4.90 -12.71 -0.66
CA TYR A 268 -4.79 -13.66 -1.78
C TYR A 268 -6.11 -13.86 -2.53
N GLY A 269 -7.07 -12.96 -2.34
CA GLY A 269 -8.40 -13.10 -2.92
C GLY A 269 -8.50 -12.63 -4.38
N PRO A 270 -9.69 -12.75 -4.99
CA PRO A 270 -9.88 -12.59 -6.44
C PRO A 270 -9.58 -11.17 -6.97
N LEU A 271 -9.65 -10.13 -6.13
CA LEU A 271 -9.38 -8.76 -6.56
C LEU A 271 -7.92 -8.54 -6.99
N ASN A 272 -7.00 -9.42 -6.60
CA ASN A 272 -5.62 -9.40 -7.08
C ASN A 272 -5.50 -9.46 -8.60
N ARG A 273 -6.44 -10.15 -9.29
CA ARG A 273 -6.46 -10.23 -10.75
C ARG A 273 -6.65 -8.87 -11.43
N LEU A 274 -7.27 -7.93 -10.72
CA LEU A 274 -7.53 -6.56 -11.18
C LEU A 274 -6.44 -5.58 -10.73
N ALA A 275 -5.58 -6.00 -9.79
CA ALA A 275 -4.65 -5.16 -9.06
C ALA A 275 -3.21 -5.70 -9.13
N TYR A 276 -2.85 -6.36 -10.23
CA TYR A 276 -1.50 -6.88 -10.47
C TYR A 276 -0.95 -7.62 -9.25
N ASN A 277 -1.71 -8.54 -8.65
CA ASN A 277 -1.27 -9.32 -7.49
C ASN A 277 -0.65 -8.52 -6.32
N VAL A 278 -0.94 -7.22 -6.16
CA VAL A 278 -0.36 -6.38 -5.09
C VAL A 278 -0.69 -6.93 -3.70
N GLY A 279 -1.81 -7.64 -3.56
CA GLY A 279 -2.16 -8.33 -2.32
C GLY A 279 -1.16 -9.39 -1.88
N TYR A 280 -0.23 -9.85 -2.74
CA TYR A 280 0.98 -10.58 -2.29
C TYR A 280 1.99 -9.58 -1.69
N HIS A 281 1.52 -8.86 -0.66
CA HIS A 281 2.13 -7.62 -0.21
C HIS A 281 3.37 -7.87 0.64
N ASN A 282 3.32 -8.88 1.52
CA ASN A 282 4.51 -9.31 2.26
C ASN A 282 5.60 -9.79 1.30
N GLU A 283 5.24 -10.58 0.30
CA GLU A 283 6.15 -11.08 -0.72
C GLU A 283 6.77 -9.94 -1.53
N HIS A 284 5.96 -8.93 -1.87
CA HIS A 284 6.42 -7.74 -2.57
C HIS A 284 7.42 -6.92 -1.73
N HIS A 285 7.11 -6.64 -0.46
CA HIS A 285 8.01 -5.90 0.43
C HIS A 285 9.30 -6.66 0.76
N ASP A 286 9.24 -7.99 0.82
CA ASP A 286 10.41 -8.84 0.98
C ASP A 286 11.26 -8.85 -0.31
N PHE A 287 10.63 -8.89 -1.48
CA PHE A 287 11.36 -8.96 -2.76
C PHE A 287 10.85 -7.93 -3.79
N PRO A 288 11.14 -6.63 -3.59
CA PRO A 288 10.61 -5.56 -4.44
C PRO A 288 11.18 -5.55 -5.87
N ASN A 289 12.13 -6.45 -6.16
CA ASN A 289 12.69 -6.65 -7.50
C ASN A 289 11.99 -7.79 -8.28
N ILE A 290 10.99 -8.45 -7.69
CA ILE A 290 10.18 -9.49 -8.33
C ILE A 290 8.89 -8.83 -8.81
N ALA A 291 8.65 -8.90 -10.12
CA ALA A 291 7.42 -8.34 -10.70
C ALA A 291 6.17 -9.09 -10.23
N TRP A 292 5.05 -8.37 -10.23
CA TRP A 292 3.75 -8.86 -9.77
C TRP A 292 3.32 -10.26 -10.23
N SER A 293 3.64 -10.62 -11.47
CA SER A 293 3.24 -11.89 -12.09
C SER A 293 3.94 -13.09 -11.46
N ASN A 294 5.08 -12.86 -10.83
CA ASN A 294 5.88 -13.87 -10.14
C ASN A 294 5.68 -13.84 -8.61
N LEU A 295 5.01 -12.83 -8.04
CA LEU A 295 4.73 -12.80 -6.59
C LEU A 295 4.00 -14.05 -6.07
N PRO A 296 3.01 -14.63 -6.78
CA PRO A 296 2.42 -15.91 -6.36
C PRO A 296 3.44 -17.05 -6.22
N LYS A 297 4.46 -17.07 -7.08
CA LYS A 297 5.51 -18.09 -7.04
C LYS A 297 6.43 -17.91 -5.84
N VAL A 298 6.62 -16.68 -5.35
CA VAL A 298 7.40 -16.43 -4.12
C VAL A 298 6.76 -17.17 -2.96
N LYS A 299 5.44 -17.03 -2.82
CA LYS A 299 4.67 -17.76 -1.81
C LYS A 299 4.76 -19.28 -1.99
N GLU A 300 4.64 -19.78 -3.23
CA GLU A 300 4.74 -21.21 -3.53
C GLU A 300 6.13 -21.81 -3.22
N ILE A 301 7.20 -21.04 -3.41
CA ILE A 301 8.59 -21.46 -3.15
C ILE A 301 8.92 -21.45 -1.66
N ALA A 302 8.31 -20.53 -0.90
CA ALA A 302 8.66 -20.28 0.50
C ALA A 302 7.41 -20.23 1.43
N PRO A 303 6.49 -21.22 1.36
CA PRO A 303 5.21 -21.18 2.09
C PRO A 303 5.39 -21.10 3.60
N GLU A 304 6.48 -21.65 4.15
CA GLU A 304 6.80 -21.63 5.57
C GLU A 304 6.94 -20.21 6.16
N TYR A 305 7.24 -19.22 5.31
CA TYR A 305 7.36 -17.81 5.70
C TYR A 305 6.06 -17.02 5.60
N TYR A 306 5.10 -17.48 4.79
CA TYR A 306 3.93 -16.68 4.40
C TYR A 306 2.60 -17.29 4.85
N ASP A 307 2.50 -18.61 5.00
CA ASP A 307 1.22 -19.27 5.29
C ASP A 307 0.72 -19.03 6.72
N ASN A 308 1.65 -18.77 7.65
CA ASN A 308 1.32 -18.49 9.06
C ASN A 308 1.20 -16.99 9.37
N LEU A 309 1.50 -16.10 8.41
CA LEU A 309 1.33 -14.67 8.62
C LEU A 309 -0.17 -14.30 8.65
N PRO A 310 -0.57 -13.32 9.47
CA PRO A 310 -1.91 -12.74 9.38
C PRO A 310 -2.22 -12.23 7.98
N GLN A 311 -3.45 -12.47 7.52
CA GLN A 311 -3.87 -12.19 6.15
C GLN A 311 -5.15 -11.38 6.13
N CYS A 312 -5.22 -10.40 5.23
CA CYS A 312 -6.49 -9.77 4.91
C CYS A 312 -7.34 -10.75 4.08
N LYS A 313 -8.56 -11.05 4.55
CA LYS A 313 -9.48 -11.95 3.84
C LYS A 313 -10.32 -11.26 2.77
N SER A 314 -10.48 -9.94 2.87
CA SER A 314 -11.33 -9.15 1.96
C SER A 314 -10.95 -7.67 2.01
N TRP A 315 -10.56 -7.08 0.88
CA TRP A 315 -10.33 -5.63 0.78
C TRP A 315 -11.59 -4.80 1.04
N PRO A 316 -12.78 -5.12 0.48
CA PRO A 316 -14.02 -4.48 0.91
C PRO A 316 -14.29 -4.67 2.41
N GLY A 317 -14.00 -5.85 2.93
CA GLY A 317 -14.11 -6.14 4.36
C GLY A 317 -13.19 -5.27 5.21
N ALA A 318 -11.95 -5.03 4.76
CA ALA A 318 -10.99 -4.15 5.42
C ALA A 318 -11.49 -2.69 5.43
N ILE A 319 -12.11 -2.22 4.35
CA ILE A 319 -12.77 -0.90 4.31
C ILE A 319 -13.90 -0.84 5.33
N LEU A 320 -14.80 -1.83 5.33
CA LEU A 320 -15.93 -1.84 6.26
C LEU A 320 -15.46 -1.90 7.71
N ARG A 321 -14.47 -2.74 8.00
CA ARG A 321 -13.89 -2.84 9.34
C ARG A 321 -13.25 -1.51 9.77
N TYR A 322 -12.47 -0.87 8.90
CA TYR A 322 -11.90 0.46 9.17
C TYR A 322 -12.97 1.53 9.45
N ILE A 323 -14.11 1.48 8.77
CA ILE A 323 -15.21 2.44 8.95
C ILE A 323 -15.95 2.20 10.28
N PHE A 324 -16.30 0.94 10.57
CA PHE A 324 -17.26 0.58 11.62
C PHE A 324 -16.63 0.06 12.92
N ASP A 325 -15.36 -0.32 12.92
CA ASP A 325 -14.64 -0.77 14.11
C ASP A 325 -13.91 0.43 14.75
N ASP A 326 -14.41 0.90 15.90
CA ASP A 326 -13.86 2.06 16.60
C ASP A 326 -12.48 1.79 17.23
N SER A 327 -12.01 0.52 17.27
CA SER A 327 -10.65 0.19 17.69
C SER A 327 -9.59 0.46 16.61
N ILE A 328 -10.02 0.62 15.36
CA ILE A 328 -9.14 0.88 14.21
C ILE A 328 -9.24 2.34 13.80
N SER A 329 -8.10 2.98 13.58
CA SER A 329 -8.03 4.40 13.25
C SER A 329 -6.79 4.72 12.41
N PRO A 330 -6.61 5.98 11.94
CA PRO A 330 -5.36 6.43 11.32
C PRO A 330 -4.10 6.14 12.16
N PHE A 331 -4.27 5.96 13.46
CA PHE A 331 -3.20 5.67 14.43
C PHE A 331 -2.85 4.19 14.56
N SER A 332 -3.64 3.29 13.97
CA SER A 332 -3.37 1.85 13.92
C SER A 332 -2.26 1.56 12.90
N ARG A 333 -1.11 2.24 13.06
CA ARG A 333 0.08 2.21 12.21
C ARG A 333 1.30 2.22 13.13
N VAL A 334 2.32 1.47 12.76
CA VAL A 334 3.57 1.42 13.51
C VAL A 334 4.55 2.49 13.01
N LYS A 335 5.19 3.19 13.95
CA LYS A 335 6.28 4.14 13.73
C LYS A 335 7.56 3.64 14.40
N ARG A 336 8.71 4.06 13.87
CA ARG A 336 10.04 3.73 14.39
C ARG A 336 10.89 4.98 14.60
N HIS A 337 11.82 4.92 15.54
CA HIS A 337 12.79 5.99 15.78
C HIS A 337 13.92 5.99 14.74
N LYS A 338 14.50 7.16 14.46
CA LYS A 338 15.54 7.36 13.43
C LYS A 338 16.83 6.53 13.62
N LYS A 339 17.07 6.01 14.83
CA LYS A 339 18.19 5.08 15.12
C LYS A 339 18.03 3.70 14.46
N TYR A 340 16.86 3.41 13.88
CA TYR A 340 16.55 2.17 13.15
C TYR A 340 16.51 2.38 11.63
N GLU A 341 17.01 3.52 11.13
CA GLU A 341 17.42 3.73 9.73
C GLU A 341 18.71 2.94 9.45
#